data_AF-A0A6L8K650-F1
#
_entry.id   AF-A0A6L8K650-F1
#
_cell.length_a   1.000
_cell.length_b   1.000
_cell.length_c   1.000
_cell.angle_alpha   90.00
_cell.angle_beta   90.00
_cell.angle_gamma   90.00
#
_symmetry.space_group_name_H-M   'P 1'
#
loop_
_entity.id
_entity.type
_entity.pdbx_description
1 polymer ?
#
loop_
_entity_poly.entity_id
_entity_poly.type
_entity_poly.pdbx_seq_one_letter_code
_entity_poly.pdbx_strand_id
1 'polypeptide(L)'
;MKSIFLRITIFLLVLLQAGCAGVPARSDLPSGSKPHTIYLVQYGWHTALLFDGPAILARSAKLGADFHDHQYVLVGWGDGEYFVTEHPPWSKAVKALLASDYPALQVGGRSTNPPLGAQADDVVALAVTERGFQQLVEYIDRSIAADAGGKPIYLGKQENNPDRFYQATGNYSLFNNCNSWVVGALRAAEMPISGFNLTARSVFEQARQISALQKAG
;
A
#
# COMPACT_ATOMS: atom_id res chain seq x y z
N MET A 1 17.06 20.79 38.88
CA MET A 1 17.56 20.98 37.51
C MET A 1 18.36 19.79 36.99
N LYS A 2 19.43 19.33 37.65
CA LYS A 2 20.25 18.16 37.20
C LYS A 2 19.46 16.86 36.97
N SER A 3 18.48 16.56 37.83
CA SER A 3 17.61 15.37 37.69
C SER A 3 16.68 15.42 36.47
N ILE A 4 16.20 16.61 36.08
CA ILE A 4 15.34 16.80 34.91
C ILE A 4 16.15 16.63 33.63
N PHE A 5 17.35 17.23 33.57
CA PHE A 5 18.27 17.02 32.45
C PHE A 5 18.63 15.54 32.28
N LEU A 6 18.95 14.84 33.38
CA LEU A 6 19.27 13.41 33.33
C LEU A 6 18.09 12.57 32.80
N ARG A 7 16.84 12.87 33.22
CA ARG A 7 15.64 12.18 32.71
C ARG A 7 15.38 12.46 31.23
N ILE A 8 15.58 13.71 30.79
CA ILE A 8 15.45 14.08 29.38
C ILE A 8 16.53 13.39 28.55
N THR A 9 17.78 13.36 29.01
CA THR A 9 18.88 12.66 28.35
C THR A 9 18.63 11.15 28.26
N ILE A 10 18.15 10.51 29.33
CA ILE A 10 17.77 9.09 29.31
C ILE A 10 16.62 8.85 28.33
N PHE A 11 15.60 9.71 28.32
CA PHE A 11 14.46 9.58 27.41
C PHE A 11 14.90 9.74 25.94
N LEU A 12 15.79 10.70 25.64
CA LEU A 12 16.39 10.87 24.32
C LEU A 12 17.27 9.68 23.92
N LEU A 13 18.05 9.12 24.85
CA LEU A 13 18.86 7.91 24.60
C LEU A 13 18.01 6.66 24.34
N VAL A 14 16.89 6.51 25.05
CA VAL A 14 15.92 5.42 24.81
C VAL A 14 15.23 5.59 23.45
N LEU A 15 14.87 6.83 23.06
CA LEU A 15 14.35 7.13 21.73
C LEU A 15 15.37 6.86 20.62
N LEU A 16 16.66 7.13 20.86
CA LEU A 16 17.75 6.86 19.92
C LEU A 16 18.01 5.35 19.73
N GLN A 17 17.86 4.54 20.78
CA GLN A 17 18.01 3.07 20.72
C GLN A 17 16.86 2.38 19.96
N ALA A 18 15.67 2.99 19.91
CA ALA A 18 14.54 2.48 19.12
C ALA A 18 14.74 2.58 17.60
N GLY A 19 15.72 3.38 17.13
CA GLY A 19 15.98 3.60 15.70
C GLY A 19 16.66 2.42 14.99
N CYS A 20 17.31 1.50 15.71
CA CYS A 20 17.97 0.33 15.13
C CYS A 20 17.04 -0.87 14.89
N ALA A 21 15.85 -0.87 15.51
CA ALA A 21 14.87 -1.96 15.37
C ALA A 21 14.05 -1.91 14.06
N GLY A 22 14.37 -0.98 13.16
CA GLY A 22 13.57 -0.71 11.97
C GLY A 22 14.12 -1.25 10.64
N VAL A 23 15.38 -1.67 10.59
CA VAL A 23 16.02 -2.13 9.33
C VAL A 23 15.82 -3.64 9.21
N PRO A 24 15.15 -4.13 8.15
CA PRO A 24 14.97 -5.56 7.95
C PRO A 24 16.32 -6.26 7.78
N ALA A 25 16.48 -7.40 8.44
CA ALA A 25 17.59 -8.30 8.21
C ALA A 25 17.18 -9.42 7.26
N ARG A 26 18.17 -10.08 6.65
CA ARG A 26 17.92 -11.21 5.73
C ARG A 26 17.19 -12.36 6.40
N SER A 27 17.45 -12.60 7.68
CA SER A 27 16.76 -13.61 8.50
C SER A 27 15.26 -13.36 8.64
N ASP A 28 14.81 -12.12 8.41
CA ASP A 28 13.41 -11.73 8.55
C ASP A 28 12.63 -11.95 7.26
N LEU A 29 13.31 -12.26 6.14
CA LEU A 29 12.64 -12.57 4.89
C LEU A 29 11.97 -13.95 4.96
N PRO A 30 10.78 -14.10 4.37
CA PRO A 30 10.13 -15.40 4.23
C PRO A 30 11.05 -16.42 3.56
N SER A 31 11.17 -17.57 4.22
CA SER A 31 11.91 -18.73 3.70
C SER A 31 11.08 -19.48 2.64
N GLY A 32 11.76 -20.16 1.73
CA GLY A 32 11.12 -20.96 0.68
C GLY A 32 10.96 -20.24 -0.67
N SER A 33 10.24 -20.91 -1.57
CA SER A 33 9.97 -20.43 -2.93
C SER A 33 9.10 -19.17 -2.90
N LYS A 34 9.46 -18.20 -3.74
CA LYS A 34 8.77 -16.92 -3.92
C LYS A 34 8.31 -16.80 -5.37
N PRO A 35 7.25 -17.53 -5.78
CA PRO A 35 6.84 -17.62 -7.18
C PRO A 35 6.18 -16.33 -7.69
N HIS A 36 5.78 -15.42 -6.80
CA HIS A 36 5.10 -14.18 -7.17
C HIS A 36 6.02 -12.98 -7.03
N THR A 37 5.82 -11.99 -7.91
CA THR A 37 6.41 -10.66 -7.76
C THR A 37 5.30 -9.64 -7.72
N ILE A 38 5.31 -8.80 -6.69
CA ILE A 38 4.48 -7.59 -6.61
C ILE A 38 5.37 -6.37 -6.77
N TYR A 39 4.80 -5.24 -7.15
CA TYR A 39 5.54 -4.01 -7.28
C TYR A 39 4.93 -2.92 -6.41
N LEU A 40 5.72 -2.33 -5.53
CA LEU A 40 5.36 -1.09 -4.87
C LEU A 40 5.63 0.07 -5.85
N VAL A 41 4.61 0.89 -6.10
CA VAL A 41 4.68 2.06 -6.98
C VAL A 41 4.52 3.32 -6.16
N GLN A 42 5.41 4.29 -6.35
CA GLN A 42 5.33 5.61 -5.72
C GLN A 42 4.90 6.68 -6.73
N TYR A 43 3.88 7.45 -6.37
CA TYR A 43 3.43 8.63 -7.12
C TYR A 43 3.64 9.88 -6.25
N GLY A 44 4.89 10.35 -6.17
CA GLY A 44 5.28 11.46 -5.30
C GLY A 44 5.05 11.16 -3.81
N TRP A 45 3.86 11.50 -3.31
CA TRP A 45 3.42 11.37 -1.91
C TRP A 45 2.43 10.22 -1.67
N HIS A 46 2.00 9.56 -2.74
CA HIS A 46 1.08 8.43 -2.73
C HIS A 46 1.78 7.11 -3.07
N THR A 47 1.28 5.99 -2.57
CA THR A 47 1.77 4.65 -2.89
C THR A 47 0.62 3.71 -3.27
N ALA A 48 0.91 2.82 -4.22
CA ALA A 48 0.00 1.79 -4.70
C ALA A 48 0.76 0.48 -4.95
N LEU A 49 0.04 -0.64 -5.07
CA LEU A 49 0.61 -1.93 -5.40
C LEU A 49 0.20 -2.34 -6.82
N LEU A 50 1.15 -2.80 -7.61
CA LEU A 50 0.93 -3.36 -8.94
C LEU A 50 1.19 -4.88 -8.91
N PHE A 51 0.28 -5.63 -9.53
CA PHE A 51 0.26 -7.09 -9.51
C PHE A 51 0.28 -7.63 -10.93
N ASP A 52 0.83 -8.84 -11.10
CA ASP A 52 0.48 -9.67 -12.26
C ASP A 52 -1.04 -9.89 -12.27
N GLY A 53 -1.69 -9.48 -13.36
CA GLY A 53 -3.15 -9.45 -13.47
C GLY A 53 -3.78 -10.83 -13.33
N PRO A 54 -3.38 -11.83 -14.14
CA PRO A 54 -3.88 -13.20 -14.00
C PRO A 54 -3.72 -13.75 -12.57
N ALA A 55 -2.58 -13.52 -11.92
CA ALA A 55 -2.31 -14.04 -10.58
C ALA A 55 -3.26 -13.48 -9.51
N ILE A 56 -3.50 -12.16 -9.49
CA ILE A 56 -4.41 -11.54 -8.52
C ILE A 56 -5.89 -11.83 -8.83
N LEU A 57 -6.29 -11.76 -10.10
CA LEU A 57 -7.68 -11.92 -10.51
C LEU A 57 -8.18 -13.36 -10.31
N ALA A 58 -7.31 -14.35 -10.45
CA ALA A 58 -7.64 -15.75 -10.16
C ALA A 58 -7.88 -16.05 -8.66
N ARG A 59 -7.43 -15.17 -7.76
CA ARG A 59 -7.49 -15.38 -6.30
C ARG A 59 -8.46 -14.45 -5.59
N SER A 60 -8.72 -13.26 -6.14
CA SER A 60 -9.62 -12.30 -5.53
C SER A 60 -11.08 -12.70 -5.75
N ALA A 61 -11.82 -12.82 -4.64
CA ALA A 61 -13.26 -13.08 -4.68
C ALA A 61 -14.08 -11.86 -5.10
N LYS A 62 -13.50 -10.66 -5.03
CA LYS A 62 -14.21 -9.39 -5.28
C LYS A 62 -13.81 -8.69 -6.58
N LEU A 63 -12.59 -8.89 -7.07
CA LEU A 63 -12.07 -8.19 -8.25
C LEU A 63 -12.21 -9.00 -9.54
N GLY A 64 -12.17 -10.34 -9.47
CA GLY A 64 -12.14 -11.20 -10.66
C GLY A 64 -13.38 -11.11 -11.56
N ALA A 65 -14.51 -10.58 -11.07
CA ALA A 65 -15.70 -10.38 -11.90
C ALA A 65 -15.63 -9.10 -12.76
N ASP A 66 -14.94 -8.06 -12.27
CA ASP A 66 -14.97 -6.71 -12.85
C ASP A 66 -13.79 -6.41 -13.78
N PHE A 67 -12.74 -7.22 -13.70
CA PHE A 67 -11.49 -7.06 -14.44
C PHE A 67 -11.10 -8.38 -15.10
N HIS A 68 -10.80 -8.30 -16.40
CA HIS A 68 -10.37 -9.43 -17.23
C HIS A 68 -9.28 -8.93 -18.18
N ASP A 69 -8.42 -9.84 -18.65
CA ASP A 69 -7.46 -9.58 -19.74
C ASP A 69 -6.48 -8.41 -19.53
N HIS A 70 -6.18 -8.06 -18.27
CA HIS A 70 -5.16 -7.06 -17.95
C HIS A 70 -3.84 -7.73 -17.59
N GLN A 71 -2.73 -7.29 -18.21
CA GLN A 71 -1.39 -7.81 -17.89
C GLN A 71 -1.01 -7.49 -16.44
N TYR A 72 -1.34 -6.28 -15.98
CA TYR A 72 -1.15 -5.89 -14.60
C TYR A 72 -2.42 -5.26 -14.04
N VAL A 73 -2.58 -5.35 -12.72
CA VAL A 73 -3.64 -4.67 -11.97
C VAL A 73 -2.99 -3.78 -10.93
N LEU A 74 -3.31 -2.49 -10.94
CA LEU A 74 -2.91 -1.53 -9.92
C LEU A 74 -4.01 -1.47 -8.86
N VAL A 75 -3.63 -1.54 -7.60
CA VAL A 75 -4.51 -1.40 -6.43
C VAL A 75 -3.96 -0.31 -5.51
N GLY A 76 -4.77 0.71 -5.26
CA GLY A 76 -4.48 1.78 -4.31
C GLY A 76 -5.60 1.94 -3.30
N TRP A 77 -5.28 2.40 -2.10
CA TRP A 77 -6.25 2.75 -1.07
C TRP A 77 -6.02 4.19 -0.65
N GLY A 78 -7.07 4.95 -0.39
CA GLY A 78 -6.92 6.35 -0.03
C GLY A 78 -8.24 7.06 0.15
N ASP A 79 -8.17 8.38 0.11
CA ASP A 79 -9.34 9.24 0.29
C ASP A 79 -10.26 9.15 -0.93
N GLY A 80 -11.53 8.78 -0.69
CA GLY A 80 -12.55 8.69 -1.74
C GLY A 80 -12.83 10.02 -2.43
N GLU A 81 -12.82 11.15 -1.73
CA GLU A 81 -13.03 12.47 -2.33
C GLU A 81 -11.86 12.88 -3.24
N TYR A 82 -10.63 12.53 -2.85
CA TYR A 82 -9.41 12.87 -3.60
C TYR A 82 -9.31 12.06 -4.90
N PHE A 83 -9.70 10.79 -4.88
CA PHE A 83 -9.68 9.93 -6.06
C PHE A 83 -10.80 10.22 -7.07
N VAL A 84 -11.91 10.79 -6.59
CA VAL A 84 -13.15 11.04 -7.35
C VAL A 84 -13.19 12.45 -7.96
N THR A 85 -12.37 13.39 -7.47
CA THR A 85 -12.38 14.77 -7.99
C THR A 85 -11.25 15.00 -8.98
N GLU A 86 -11.56 15.45 -10.19
CA GLU A 86 -10.56 15.97 -11.13
C GLU A 86 -9.91 17.24 -10.54
N HIS A 87 -8.61 17.17 -10.23
CA HIS A 87 -7.79 18.30 -9.76
C HIS A 87 -8.25 18.97 -8.46
N PRO A 88 -8.18 18.27 -7.30
CA PRO A 88 -8.44 18.91 -6.03
C PRO A 88 -7.39 20.00 -5.77
N PRO A 89 -7.80 21.25 -5.46
CA PRO A 89 -6.87 22.30 -5.06
C PRO A 89 -6.03 21.84 -3.85
N TRP A 90 -4.82 22.38 -3.69
CA TRP A 90 -3.89 22.01 -2.62
C TRP A 90 -4.54 22.03 -1.21
N SER A 91 -5.52 22.92 -0.98
CA SER A 91 -6.31 22.98 0.24
C SER A 91 -7.20 21.76 0.46
N LYS A 92 -7.76 21.17 -0.61
CA LYS A 92 -8.46 19.87 -0.57
C LYS A 92 -7.48 18.71 -0.46
N ALA A 93 -6.26 18.80 -1.01
CA ALA A 93 -5.21 17.81 -0.77
C ALA A 93 -4.80 17.76 0.73
N VAL A 94 -4.72 18.93 1.38
CA VAL A 94 -4.48 19.03 2.84
C VAL A 94 -5.71 18.62 3.64
N LYS A 95 -6.94 18.96 3.21
CA LYS A 95 -8.17 18.47 3.85
C LYS A 95 -8.29 16.95 3.74
N ALA A 96 -7.98 16.37 2.58
CA ALA A 96 -7.97 14.93 2.38
C ALA A 96 -7.01 14.23 3.35
N LEU A 97 -5.84 14.82 3.62
CA LEU A 97 -4.91 14.35 4.65
C LEU A 97 -5.45 14.43 6.09
N LEU A 98 -6.47 15.25 6.36
CA LEU A 98 -6.97 15.58 7.69
C LEU A 98 -8.38 15.02 8.00
N ALA A 99 -9.26 14.89 7.00
CA ALA A 99 -10.62 14.39 7.13
C ALA A 99 -11.21 14.00 5.76
N SER A 100 -11.34 12.69 5.51
CA SER A 100 -12.16 12.13 4.41
C SER A 100 -13.47 11.61 4.98
N ASP A 101 -14.58 11.79 4.26
CA ASP A 101 -15.87 11.24 4.65
C ASP A 101 -15.93 9.71 4.48
N TYR A 102 -15.14 9.14 3.54
CA TYR A 102 -14.99 7.70 3.37
C TYR A 102 -13.72 7.34 2.57
N PRO A 103 -13.01 6.25 2.92
CA PRO A 103 -11.93 5.76 2.10
C PRO A 103 -12.45 5.02 0.86
N ALA A 104 -11.64 5.02 -0.20
CA ALA A 104 -11.89 4.27 -1.42
C ALA A 104 -10.71 3.36 -1.79
N LEU A 105 -11.03 2.24 -2.43
CA LEU A 105 -10.08 1.37 -3.09
C LEU A 105 -10.13 1.64 -4.60
N GLN A 106 -9.04 2.14 -5.15
CA GLN A 106 -8.80 2.30 -6.58
C GLN A 106 -8.28 0.99 -7.15
N VAL A 107 -8.90 0.48 -8.21
CA VAL A 107 -8.43 -0.69 -8.95
C VAL A 107 -8.43 -0.39 -10.44
N GLY A 108 -7.32 -0.64 -11.11
CA GLY A 108 -7.13 -0.27 -12.50
C GLY A 108 -6.30 -1.27 -13.29
N GLY A 109 -6.76 -1.63 -14.49
CA GLY A 109 -5.96 -2.41 -15.43
C GLY A 109 -4.78 -1.60 -15.97
N ARG A 110 -3.62 -2.25 -16.14
CA ARG A 110 -2.40 -1.65 -16.71
C ARG A 110 -1.79 -2.62 -17.73
N SER A 111 -1.23 -2.05 -18.80
CA SER A 111 -0.51 -2.79 -19.83
C SER A 111 1.01 -2.82 -19.63
N THR A 112 1.54 -1.93 -18.78
CA THR A 112 3.00 -1.77 -18.59
C THR A 112 3.39 -1.76 -17.12
N ASN A 113 4.66 -2.12 -16.89
CA ASN A 113 5.37 -1.93 -15.64
C ASN A 113 6.74 -1.29 -15.97
N PRO A 114 7.03 -0.04 -15.55
CA PRO A 114 6.22 0.81 -14.68
C PRO A 114 4.88 1.21 -15.32
N PRO A 115 3.83 1.44 -14.50
CA PRO A 115 2.56 1.95 -14.98
C PRO A 115 2.69 3.41 -15.43
N LEU A 116 1.76 3.89 -16.26
CA LEU A 116 1.71 5.29 -16.70
C LEU A 116 1.81 6.24 -15.49
N GLY A 117 2.64 7.28 -15.62
CA GLY A 117 2.86 8.28 -14.58
C GLY A 117 3.92 7.92 -13.53
N ALA A 118 4.46 6.69 -13.52
CA ALA A 118 5.59 6.29 -12.67
C ALA A 118 6.87 6.13 -13.51
N GLN A 119 8.02 6.49 -12.94
CA GLN A 119 9.33 6.18 -13.53
C GLN A 119 9.83 4.83 -13.01
N ALA A 120 10.86 4.28 -13.65
CA ALA A 120 11.46 3.02 -13.22
C ALA A 120 11.99 3.08 -11.77
N ASP A 121 12.55 4.22 -11.38
CA ASP A 121 13.06 4.45 -10.02
C ASP A 121 11.95 4.59 -8.97
N ASP A 122 10.71 4.81 -9.40
CA ASP A 122 9.52 4.90 -8.54
C ASP A 122 8.81 3.54 -8.38
N VAL A 123 9.43 2.46 -8.85
CA VAL A 123 8.89 1.10 -8.75
C VAL A 123 9.90 0.17 -8.06
N VAL A 124 9.42 -0.58 -7.06
CA VAL A 124 10.21 -1.58 -6.35
C VAL A 124 9.55 -2.94 -6.46
N ALA A 125 10.27 -3.89 -7.07
CA ALA A 125 9.86 -5.28 -7.14
C ALA A 125 10.12 -6.00 -5.81
N LEU A 126 9.13 -6.73 -5.30
CA LEU A 126 9.19 -7.54 -4.09
C LEU A 126 8.75 -8.96 -4.42
N ALA A 127 9.62 -9.92 -4.14
CA ALA A 127 9.32 -11.35 -4.30
C ALA A 127 8.49 -11.85 -3.11
N VAL A 128 7.40 -12.57 -3.39
CA VAL A 128 6.41 -13.00 -2.38
C VAL A 128 6.19 -14.51 -2.48
N THR A 129 6.06 -15.16 -1.32
CA THR A 129 5.69 -16.59 -1.22
C THR A 129 4.26 -16.80 -1.73
N GLU A 130 3.89 -18.04 -2.06
CA GLU A 130 2.47 -18.35 -2.39
C GLU A 130 1.55 -17.96 -1.23
N ARG A 131 1.93 -18.32 0.01
CA ARG A 131 1.13 -18.01 1.21
C ARG A 131 0.96 -16.50 1.43
N GLY A 132 2.05 -15.74 1.36
CA GLY A 132 2.02 -14.29 1.51
C GLY A 132 1.20 -13.63 0.41
N PHE A 133 1.27 -14.14 -0.81
CA PHE A 133 0.46 -13.64 -1.91
C PHE A 133 -1.04 -13.86 -1.67
N GLN A 134 -1.44 -15.07 -1.22
CA GLN A 134 -2.83 -15.34 -0.85
C GLN A 134 -3.32 -14.41 0.27
N GLN A 135 -2.54 -14.26 1.34
CA GLN A 135 -2.88 -13.38 2.46
C GLN A 135 -2.98 -11.90 2.07
N LEU A 136 -2.14 -11.47 1.13
CA LEU A 136 -2.21 -10.14 0.53
C LEU A 136 -3.50 -9.94 -0.28
N VAL A 137 -3.88 -10.91 -1.12
CA VAL A 137 -5.13 -10.84 -1.88
C VAL A 137 -6.35 -10.81 -0.95
N GLU A 138 -6.36 -11.64 0.10
CA GLU A 138 -7.42 -11.61 1.11
C GLU A 138 -7.47 -10.26 1.87
N TYR A 139 -6.31 -9.65 2.13
CA TYR A 139 -6.23 -8.32 2.74
C TYR A 139 -6.86 -7.25 1.84
N ILE A 140 -6.62 -7.32 0.52
CA ILE A 140 -7.23 -6.44 -0.48
C ILE A 140 -8.75 -6.66 -0.51
N ASP A 141 -9.21 -7.92 -0.56
CA ASP A 141 -10.64 -8.23 -0.57
C ASP A 141 -11.33 -7.75 0.71
N ARG A 142 -10.70 -7.90 1.88
CA ARG A 142 -11.23 -7.34 3.13
C ARG A 142 -11.26 -5.82 3.15
N SER A 143 -10.40 -5.17 2.38
CA SER A 143 -10.37 -3.70 2.26
C SER A 143 -11.55 -3.15 1.46
N ILE A 144 -12.32 -3.98 0.75
CA ILE A 144 -13.47 -3.58 -0.06
C ILE A 144 -14.76 -3.76 0.76
N ALA A 145 -15.51 -2.68 0.98
CA ALA A 145 -16.82 -2.76 1.61
C ALA A 145 -17.81 -3.51 0.71
N ALA A 146 -18.72 -4.26 1.33
CA ALA A 146 -19.75 -5.02 0.65
C ALA A 146 -21.14 -4.64 1.16
N ASP A 147 -22.13 -4.72 0.29
CA ASP A 147 -23.53 -4.52 0.65
C ASP A 147 -24.10 -5.71 1.46
N ALA A 148 -25.37 -5.64 1.82
CA ALA A 148 -26.04 -6.70 2.58
C ALA A 148 -26.07 -8.06 1.83
N GLY A 149 -25.90 -8.06 0.51
CA GLY A 149 -25.79 -9.26 -0.32
C GLY A 149 -24.36 -9.77 -0.51
N GLY A 150 -23.37 -9.14 0.13
CA GLY A 150 -21.95 -9.50 -0.01
C GLY A 150 -21.29 -9.00 -1.29
N LYS A 151 -21.96 -8.14 -2.07
CA LYS A 151 -21.41 -7.60 -3.32
C LYS A 151 -20.56 -6.35 -3.04
N PRO A 152 -19.40 -6.16 -3.71
CA PRO A 152 -18.62 -4.93 -3.61
C PRO A 152 -19.45 -3.67 -3.86
N ILE A 153 -19.32 -2.67 -2.98
CA ILE A 153 -19.99 -1.38 -3.15
C ILE A 153 -19.18 -0.52 -4.12
N TYR A 154 -19.72 -0.32 -5.33
CA TYR A 154 -19.10 0.51 -6.36
C TYR A 154 -19.46 1.99 -6.18
N LEU A 155 -18.44 2.88 -6.24
CA LEU A 155 -18.59 4.32 -6.05
C LEU A 155 -18.93 5.07 -7.36
N GLY A 156 -19.14 4.36 -8.45
CA GLY A 156 -19.42 4.94 -9.76
C GLY A 156 -18.16 5.17 -10.61
N LYS A 157 -18.39 5.45 -11.89
CA LYS A 157 -17.31 5.83 -12.83
C LYS A 157 -16.91 7.27 -12.59
N GLN A 158 -15.62 7.54 -12.67
CA GLN A 158 -15.08 8.89 -12.64
C GLN A 158 -14.85 9.37 -14.08
N GLU A 159 -15.20 10.62 -14.36
CA GLU A 159 -14.93 11.23 -15.65
C GLU A 159 -13.41 11.25 -15.88
N ASN A 160 -12.98 10.87 -17.08
CA ASN A 160 -11.56 10.77 -17.50
C ASN A 160 -10.64 9.87 -16.65
N ASN A 161 -11.17 8.99 -15.79
CA ASN A 161 -10.38 7.98 -15.09
C ASN A 161 -10.84 6.56 -15.46
N PRO A 162 -9.99 5.73 -16.08
CA PRO A 162 -10.34 4.38 -16.48
C PRO A 162 -10.43 3.40 -15.30
N ASP A 163 -9.98 3.81 -14.10
CA ASP A 163 -9.98 2.96 -12.92
C ASP A 163 -11.37 2.87 -12.28
N ARG A 164 -11.60 1.77 -11.56
CA ARG A 164 -12.81 1.57 -10.76
C ARG A 164 -12.53 1.90 -9.31
N PHE A 165 -13.52 2.51 -8.67
CA PHE A 165 -13.45 2.89 -7.27
C PHE A 165 -14.52 2.13 -6.48
N TYR A 166 -14.08 1.44 -5.44
CA TYR A 166 -14.95 0.75 -4.49
C TYR A 166 -14.91 1.47 -3.16
N GLN A 167 -16.02 1.47 -2.43
CA GLN A 167 -16.02 1.93 -1.04
C GLN A 167 -15.09 1.02 -0.26
N ALA A 168 -14.13 1.59 0.46
CA ALA A 168 -13.21 0.80 1.26
C ALA A 168 -13.68 0.70 2.71
N THR A 169 -13.25 -0.35 3.40
CA THR A 169 -13.47 -0.51 4.83
C THR A 169 -12.49 0.35 5.64
N GLY A 170 -12.91 0.77 6.83
CA GLY A 170 -12.08 1.56 7.76
C GLY A 170 -12.37 3.06 7.66
N ASN A 171 -11.55 3.87 8.34
CA ASN A 171 -11.70 5.32 8.40
C ASN A 171 -10.39 5.99 7.99
N TYR A 172 -10.44 6.94 7.07
CA TYR A 172 -9.25 7.68 6.68
C TYR A 172 -8.83 8.67 7.77
N SER A 173 -7.53 8.78 8.04
CA SER A 173 -6.97 9.81 8.92
C SER A 173 -5.48 10.01 8.61
N LEU A 174 -4.82 10.99 9.26
CA LEU A 174 -3.38 11.17 9.16
C LEU A 174 -2.59 9.89 9.48
N PHE A 175 -3.10 9.05 10.39
CA PHE A 175 -2.49 7.78 10.81
C PHE A 175 -3.04 6.56 10.06
N ASN A 176 -4.12 6.72 9.29
CA ASN A 176 -4.69 5.69 8.44
C ASN A 176 -4.91 6.24 7.02
N ASN A 177 -3.83 6.25 6.24
CA ASN A 177 -3.75 6.79 4.90
C ASN A 177 -3.26 5.71 3.90
N CYS A 178 -3.04 6.10 2.64
CA CYS A 178 -2.54 5.19 1.59
C CYS A 178 -1.26 4.44 2.00
N ASN A 179 -0.32 5.12 2.65
CA ASN A 179 0.98 4.56 3.02
C ASN A 179 0.84 3.54 4.16
N SER A 180 0.01 3.82 5.17
CA SER A 180 -0.25 2.85 6.24
C SER A 180 -1.03 1.64 5.73
N TRP A 181 -1.93 1.83 4.75
CA TRP A 181 -2.61 0.71 4.10
C TRP A 181 -1.63 -0.18 3.33
N VAL A 182 -0.68 0.40 2.59
CA VAL A 182 0.39 -0.36 1.92
C VAL A 182 1.28 -1.09 2.93
N VAL A 183 1.59 -0.48 4.09
CA VAL A 183 2.30 -1.20 5.16
C VAL A 183 1.51 -2.42 5.63
N GLY A 184 0.19 -2.29 5.83
CA GLY A 184 -0.68 -3.40 6.17
C GLY A 184 -0.67 -4.50 5.11
N ALA A 185 -0.74 -4.11 3.84
CA ALA A 185 -0.65 -5.01 2.70
C ALA A 185 0.70 -5.76 2.66
N LEU A 186 1.82 -5.04 2.81
CA LEU A 186 3.16 -5.64 2.82
C LEU A 186 3.35 -6.59 4.02
N ARG A 187 2.78 -6.28 5.20
CA ARG A 187 2.76 -7.21 6.34
C ARG A 187 1.92 -8.44 6.05
N ALA A 188 0.77 -8.29 5.41
CA ALA A 188 -0.05 -9.43 4.96
C ALA A 188 0.71 -10.30 3.94
N ALA A 189 1.56 -9.68 3.11
CA ALA A 189 2.48 -10.35 2.20
C ALA A 189 3.72 -10.97 2.88
N GLU A 190 3.77 -10.97 4.22
CA GLU A 190 4.89 -11.43 5.04
C GLU A 190 6.20 -10.65 4.85
N MET A 191 6.14 -9.43 4.32
CA MET A 191 7.33 -8.59 4.17
C MET A 191 7.74 -7.99 5.52
N PRO A 192 9.04 -7.96 5.86
CA PRO A 192 9.53 -7.47 7.15
C PRO A 192 9.56 -5.94 7.20
N ILE A 193 8.40 -5.30 7.04
CA ILE A 193 8.24 -3.84 7.12
C ILE A 193 7.93 -3.41 8.57
N SER A 194 8.72 -2.47 9.08
CA SER A 194 8.69 -2.05 10.47
C SER A 194 8.05 -0.67 10.64
N GLY A 195 7.65 -0.36 11.88
CA GLY A 195 7.24 1.00 12.28
C GLY A 195 5.88 1.49 11.77
N PHE A 196 5.59 2.75 12.10
CA PHE A 196 4.45 3.51 11.60
C PHE A 196 4.92 4.35 10.40
N ASN A 197 4.75 3.86 9.18
CA ASN A 197 5.15 4.60 7.98
C ASN A 197 3.98 5.40 7.45
N LEU A 198 4.01 6.70 7.71
CA LEU A 198 2.95 7.63 7.31
C LEU A 198 3.23 8.31 5.96
N THR A 199 4.45 8.18 5.43
CA THR A 199 4.89 8.85 4.20
C THR A 199 5.28 7.84 3.13
N ALA A 200 5.03 8.19 1.86
CA ALA A 200 5.38 7.37 0.71
C ALA A 200 6.89 7.05 0.69
N ARG A 201 7.72 8.06 0.91
CA ARG A 201 9.19 7.90 0.95
C ARG A 201 9.63 6.86 1.98
N SER A 202 9.05 6.88 3.18
CA SER A 202 9.43 5.94 4.24
C SER A 202 9.07 4.49 3.90
N VAL A 203 7.88 4.26 3.35
CA VAL A 203 7.47 2.94 2.86
C VAL A 203 8.37 2.47 1.71
N PHE A 204 8.65 3.37 0.77
CA PHE A 204 9.41 3.07 -0.43
C PHE A 204 10.88 2.73 -0.14
N GLU A 205 11.53 3.46 0.75
CA GLU A 205 12.92 3.15 1.16
C GLU A 205 13.01 1.79 1.86
N GLN A 206 12.05 1.43 2.72
CA GLN A 206 12.01 0.09 3.32
C GLN A 206 11.78 -1.00 2.27
N ALA A 207 10.88 -0.78 1.32
CA ALA A 207 10.70 -1.72 0.21
C ALA A 207 11.99 -1.89 -0.61
N ARG A 208 12.74 -0.80 -0.87
CA ARG A 208 14.06 -0.88 -1.55
C ARG A 208 15.05 -1.73 -0.76
N GLN A 209 15.11 -1.55 0.56
CA GLN A 209 15.98 -2.36 1.43
C GLN A 209 15.60 -3.84 1.37
N ILE A 210 14.31 -4.17 1.48
CA ILE A 210 13.79 -5.54 1.36
C ILE A 210 14.13 -6.13 -0.02
N SER A 211 13.88 -5.39 -1.10
CA SER A 211 14.20 -5.82 -2.46
C SER A 211 15.70 -6.08 -2.66
N ALA A 212 16.56 -5.24 -2.09
CA ALA A 212 18.01 -5.44 -2.13
C ALA A 212 18.42 -6.73 -1.41
N LEU A 213 17.85 -7.01 -0.22
CA LEU A 213 18.11 -8.24 0.52
C LEU A 213 17.64 -9.49 -0.23
N GLN A 214 16.51 -9.40 -0.94
CA GLN A 214 15.98 -10.49 -1.77
C GLN A 214 16.87 -10.79 -2.98
N LYS A 215 17.50 -9.77 -3.59
CA LYS A 215 18.40 -9.92 -4.75
C LYS A 215 19.79 -10.41 -4.38
N ALA A 216 20.25 -10.14 -3.16
CA ALA A 216 21.58 -10.52 -2.70
C ALA A 216 21.71 -12.02 -2.36
N GLY A 217 20.76 -12.86 -2.77
CA GLY A 217 20.60 -14.24 -2.31
C GLY A 217 20.26 -15.22 -3.39
#